data_AF-A0A948X222-F1
#
_entry.id   AF-A0A948X222-F1
#
_cell.length_a   1.000
_cell.length_b   1.000
_cell.length_c   1.000
_cell.angle_alpha   90.00
_cell.angle_beta   90.00
_cell.angle_gamma   90.00
#
_symmetry.space_group_name_H-M   'P 1'
#
loop_
_entity.id
_entity.type
_entity.pdbx_description
1 polymer ?
#
loop_
_entity_poly.entity_id
_entity_poly.type
_entity_poly.pdbx_seq_one_letter_code
_entity_poly.pdbx_strand_id
1 'polypeptide(L)'
;MKKTFVLAALSFLAIGMNAQNLIKNGTFDTPLNAETYESVPASADWFVMDKTSGATTITPVKDDEKHGNAVQIENTTDNSWYKAFLAQRLEGAEKGVYTLSFEAKALTEGAQVRFFICDSKLKTFIMRDQFDLTDESSKNQSATAFSRVINKPGKWMKVTAKFDLAKTVDNFASVKSVEAKGNKITESAISDEMLKDLIVVIELQKKDSKMMIDNVTLQK
;
A
#
# COMPACT_ATOMS: atom_id res chain seq x y z
N MET A 1 -4.36 28.19 -64.35
CA MET A 1 -3.50 28.34 -63.15
C MET A 1 -4.11 27.50 -62.03
N LYS A 2 -3.45 26.39 -61.66
CA LYS A 2 -3.88 25.47 -60.60
C LYS A 2 -3.56 26.10 -59.24
N LYS A 3 -4.54 26.23 -58.35
CA LYS A 3 -4.31 26.58 -56.93
C LYS A 3 -4.52 25.33 -56.10
N THR A 4 -3.45 24.63 -55.79
CA THR A 4 -3.43 23.51 -54.84
C THR A 4 -3.39 24.08 -53.43
N PHE A 5 -4.45 23.88 -52.66
CA PHE A 5 -4.41 24.05 -51.21
C PHE A 5 -3.86 22.76 -50.61
N VAL A 6 -2.68 22.83 -49.99
CA VAL A 6 -2.16 21.75 -49.14
C VAL A 6 -2.73 21.99 -47.75
N LEU A 7 -3.68 21.15 -47.34
CA LEU A 7 -4.17 21.11 -45.97
C LEU A 7 -3.20 20.25 -45.15
N ALA A 8 -2.34 20.88 -44.36
CA ALA A 8 -1.49 20.17 -43.42
C ALA A 8 -2.35 19.72 -42.22
N ALA A 9 -2.70 18.44 -42.18
CA ALA A 9 -3.30 17.82 -41.01
C ALA A 9 -2.20 17.60 -39.95
N LEU A 10 -2.12 18.48 -38.95
CA LEU A 10 -1.41 18.15 -37.70
C LEU A 10 -2.25 17.15 -36.93
N SER A 11 -1.93 15.86 -37.06
CA SER A 11 -2.36 14.85 -36.10
C SER A 11 -1.55 15.03 -34.81
N PHE A 12 -2.13 15.70 -33.81
CA PHE A 12 -1.65 15.59 -32.43
C PHE A 12 -1.92 14.16 -31.97
N LEU A 13 -0.88 13.33 -31.92
CA LEU A 13 -0.87 12.14 -31.08
C LEU A 13 -0.95 12.63 -29.63
N ALA A 14 -2.16 12.60 -29.06
CA ALA A 14 -2.31 12.61 -27.63
C ALA A 14 -1.65 11.31 -27.13
N ILE A 15 -0.39 11.39 -26.73
CA ILE A 15 0.24 10.34 -25.94
C ILE A 15 -0.53 10.35 -24.63
N GLY A 16 -1.51 9.45 -24.51
CA GLY A 16 -2.15 9.16 -23.24
C GLY A 16 -1.04 8.80 -22.28
N MET A 17 -0.82 9.66 -21.29
CA MET A 17 0.11 9.42 -20.20
C MET A 17 -0.48 8.26 -19.40
N ASN A 18 -0.22 7.02 -19.79
CA ASN A 18 -0.58 5.87 -18.97
C ASN A 18 0.19 6.05 -17.66
N ALA A 19 -0.53 6.27 -16.56
CA ALA A 19 0.08 6.37 -15.24
C ALA A 19 0.89 5.09 -14.99
N GLN A 20 2.22 5.23 -14.90
CA GLN A 20 3.11 4.10 -14.64
C GLN A 20 2.72 3.49 -13.28
N ASN A 21 2.45 2.18 -13.27
CA ASN A 21 2.29 1.46 -12.03
C ASN A 21 3.67 1.33 -11.35
N LEU A 22 3.80 1.86 -10.14
CA LEU A 22 5.04 1.75 -9.37
C LEU A 22 5.24 0.36 -8.77
N ILE A 23 4.17 -0.42 -8.65
CA ILE A 23 4.23 -1.80 -8.15
C ILE A 23 4.73 -2.72 -9.25
N LYS A 24 5.76 -3.49 -8.93
CA LYS A 24 6.28 -4.58 -9.76
C LYS A 24 5.64 -5.89 -9.31
N ASN A 25 5.37 -6.80 -10.25
CA ASN A 25 4.82 -8.13 -9.95
C ASN A 25 3.57 -8.07 -9.03
N GLY A 26 2.66 -7.11 -9.30
CA GLY A 26 1.46 -6.93 -8.48
C GLY A 26 0.41 -8.04 -8.64
N THR A 27 0.51 -8.83 -9.71
CA THR A 27 -0.28 -10.04 -10.03
C THR A 27 0.34 -11.32 -9.46
N PHE A 28 1.51 -11.20 -8.82
CA PHE A 28 2.24 -12.32 -8.24
C PHE A 28 2.56 -13.48 -9.21
N ASP A 29 2.64 -13.20 -10.52
CA ASP A 29 3.00 -14.19 -11.54
C ASP A 29 4.45 -14.68 -11.41
N THR A 30 5.30 -13.85 -10.83
CA THR A 30 6.62 -14.28 -10.36
C THR A 30 6.54 -14.66 -8.88
N PRO A 31 7.11 -15.80 -8.46
CA PRO A 31 7.11 -16.20 -7.06
C PRO A 31 7.68 -15.11 -6.14
N LEU A 32 7.13 -15.02 -4.92
CA LEU A 32 7.72 -14.23 -3.85
C LEU A 32 9.13 -14.74 -3.53
N ASN A 33 9.96 -13.86 -2.95
CA ASN A 33 11.17 -14.31 -2.29
C ASN A 33 10.79 -15.26 -1.14
N ALA A 34 11.44 -16.43 -1.08
CA ALA A 34 11.21 -17.44 -0.05
C ALA A 34 11.78 -17.03 1.32
N GLU A 35 12.61 -16.00 1.37
CA GLU A 35 13.19 -15.47 2.61
C GLU A 35 12.19 -14.63 3.40
N THR A 36 12.17 -14.88 4.71
CA THR A 36 11.49 -14.05 5.70
C THR A 36 12.51 -13.13 6.37
N TYR A 37 12.19 -11.86 6.50
CA TYR A 37 13.10 -10.84 7.01
C TYR A 37 12.68 -10.28 8.39
N GLU A 38 13.68 -9.97 9.20
CA GLU A 38 13.55 -9.24 10.48
C GLU A 38 13.81 -7.73 10.31
N SER A 39 14.28 -7.31 9.13
CA SER A 39 14.55 -5.92 8.76
C SER A 39 14.32 -5.72 7.27
N VAL A 40 13.84 -4.55 6.85
CA VAL A 40 13.52 -4.27 5.46
C VAL A 40 14.75 -4.51 4.56
N PRO A 41 14.70 -5.48 3.62
CA PRO A 41 15.83 -5.81 2.76
C PRO A 41 16.08 -4.70 1.73
N ALA A 42 17.23 -4.74 1.05
CA ALA A 42 17.53 -3.80 -0.04
C ALA A 42 16.82 -4.15 -1.37
N SER A 43 16.27 -5.37 -1.49
CA SER A 43 15.59 -5.81 -2.71
C SER A 43 14.33 -4.98 -3.00
N ALA A 44 14.09 -4.74 -4.29
CA ALA A 44 12.87 -4.12 -4.80
C ALA A 44 11.75 -5.14 -5.10
N ASP A 45 12.02 -6.43 -4.93
CA ASP A 45 10.99 -7.46 -5.03
C ASP A 45 10.04 -7.41 -3.84
N TRP A 46 8.90 -8.09 -3.97
CA TRP A 46 8.07 -8.36 -2.81
C TRP A 46 8.83 -9.17 -1.76
N PHE A 47 8.76 -8.74 -0.51
CA PHE A 47 9.37 -9.41 0.62
C PHE A 47 8.38 -9.57 1.78
N VAL A 48 8.65 -10.58 2.60
CA VAL A 48 7.90 -10.87 3.82
C VAL A 48 8.70 -10.41 5.02
N MET A 49 8.11 -9.55 5.82
CA MET A 49 8.60 -9.23 7.16
C MET A 49 7.83 -10.07 8.17
N ASP A 50 8.53 -10.74 9.08
CA ASP A 50 7.92 -11.39 10.24
C ASP A 50 8.85 -11.36 11.44
N LYS A 51 8.41 -10.69 12.51
CA LYS A 51 9.03 -10.60 13.84
C LYS A 51 8.19 -11.31 14.90
N THR A 52 7.21 -12.11 14.47
CA THR A 52 6.24 -12.77 15.32
C THR A 52 6.60 -14.22 15.60
N SER A 53 7.77 -14.67 15.12
CA SER A 53 8.24 -16.05 15.25
C SER A 53 7.23 -17.06 14.70
N GLY A 54 6.65 -16.78 13.52
CA GLY A 54 5.71 -17.66 12.83
C GLY A 54 4.25 -17.54 13.28
N ALA A 55 3.90 -16.61 14.19
CA ALA A 55 2.50 -16.34 14.50
C ALA A 55 1.75 -15.70 13.31
N THR A 56 2.49 -15.14 12.35
CA THR A 56 2.01 -14.69 11.05
C THR A 56 2.63 -15.53 9.95
N THR A 57 1.82 -16.00 9.02
CA THR A 57 2.29 -16.70 7.81
C THR A 57 1.88 -15.89 6.60
N ILE A 58 2.85 -15.58 5.72
CA ILE A 58 2.62 -14.88 4.46
C ILE A 58 3.20 -15.76 3.35
N THR A 59 2.33 -16.32 2.52
CA THR A 59 2.73 -17.35 1.55
C THR A 59 2.07 -17.17 0.20
N PRO A 60 2.77 -17.51 -0.90
CA PRO A 60 2.15 -17.59 -2.22
C PRO A 60 1.14 -18.73 -2.25
N VAL A 61 -0.01 -18.50 -2.87
CA VAL A 61 -1.10 -19.47 -3.03
C VAL A 61 -1.67 -19.37 -4.44
N LYS A 62 -2.43 -20.39 -4.84
CA LYS A 62 -3.28 -20.36 -6.03
C LYS A 62 -4.74 -20.36 -5.60
N ASP A 63 -5.58 -19.58 -6.26
CA ASP A 63 -7.01 -19.51 -5.96
C ASP A 63 -7.87 -20.00 -7.14
N ASP A 64 -8.24 -19.10 -8.06
CA ASP A 64 -9.11 -19.38 -9.21
C ASP A 64 -8.47 -18.97 -10.55
N GLU A 65 -9.14 -19.28 -11.67
CA GLU A 65 -8.63 -18.95 -13.02
C GLU A 65 -8.42 -17.44 -13.25
N LYS A 66 -9.07 -16.57 -12.47
CA LYS A 66 -8.96 -15.11 -12.61
C LYS A 66 -7.82 -14.52 -11.77
N HIS A 67 -7.49 -15.14 -10.64
CA HIS A 67 -6.49 -14.68 -9.67
C HIS A 67 -5.42 -15.76 -9.45
N GLY A 68 -4.93 -16.33 -10.56
CA GLY A 68 -4.17 -17.58 -10.59
C GLY A 68 -3.07 -17.68 -9.54
N ASN A 69 -2.34 -16.58 -9.30
CA ASN A 69 -1.36 -16.44 -8.22
C ASN A 69 -1.82 -15.33 -7.27
N ALA A 70 -1.77 -15.59 -5.97
CA ALA A 70 -2.08 -14.61 -4.93
C ALA A 70 -1.16 -14.79 -3.73
N VAL A 71 -1.20 -13.84 -2.80
CA VAL A 71 -0.51 -13.95 -1.51
C VAL A 71 -1.53 -14.09 -0.40
N GLN A 72 -1.42 -15.13 0.41
CA GLN A 72 -2.23 -15.30 1.60
C GLN A 72 -1.49 -14.78 2.83
N ILE A 73 -2.18 -14.00 3.65
CA ILE A 73 -1.73 -13.55 4.97
C ILE A 73 -2.63 -14.23 6.01
N GLU A 74 -2.02 -14.86 7.01
CA GLU A 74 -2.71 -15.54 8.11
C GLU A 74 -2.07 -15.17 9.46
N ASN A 75 -2.90 -14.71 10.40
CA ASN A 75 -2.47 -14.38 11.76
C ASN A 75 -3.11 -15.33 12.78
N THR A 76 -2.30 -15.85 13.69
CA THR A 76 -2.75 -16.65 14.84
C THR A 76 -2.80 -15.86 16.16
N THR A 77 -2.28 -14.63 16.14
CA THR A 77 -2.30 -13.68 17.27
C THR A 77 -2.59 -12.26 16.80
N ASP A 78 -2.95 -11.37 17.72
CA ASP A 78 -3.00 -9.94 17.41
C ASP A 78 -1.58 -9.41 17.21
N ASN A 79 -1.38 -8.60 16.16
CA ASN A 79 -0.07 -8.09 15.77
C ASN A 79 -0.05 -6.57 15.69
N SER A 80 1.04 -5.99 16.19
CA SER A 80 1.37 -4.59 15.95
C SER A 80 1.80 -4.38 14.50
N TRP A 81 1.56 -3.18 13.98
CA TRP A 81 1.77 -2.83 12.57
C TRP A 81 3.19 -3.00 12.01
N TYR A 82 4.19 -3.10 12.89
CA TYR A 82 5.61 -3.22 12.53
C TYR A 82 6.14 -4.65 12.66
N LYS A 83 5.29 -5.62 13.03
CA LYS A 83 5.72 -6.98 13.34
C LYS A 83 5.68 -7.92 12.15
N ALA A 84 4.62 -7.93 11.35
CA ALA A 84 4.55 -8.83 10.20
C ALA A 84 3.71 -8.23 9.07
N PHE A 85 4.27 -8.23 7.86
CA PHE A 85 3.63 -7.62 6.70
C PHE A 85 4.24 -8.08 5.37
N LEU A 86 3.44 -7.97 4.31
CA LEU A 86 3.88 -8.05 2.93
C LEU A 86 4.27 -6.64 2.47
N ALA A 87 5.44 -6.49 1.85
CA ALA A 87 5.89 -5.18 1.40
C ALA A 87 6.74 -5.23 0.13
N GLN A 88 6.85 -4.07 -0.53
CA GLN A 88 7.71 -3.86 -1.68
C GLN A 88 8.30 -2.44 -1.62
N ARG A 89 9.58 -2.28 -1.99
CA ARG A 89 10.19 -0.95 -2.19
C ARG A 89 9.61 -0.29 -3.42
N LEU A 90 9.33 1.01 -3.32
CA LEU A 90 8.83 1.81 -4.43
C LEU A 90 10.01 2.47 -5.15
N GLU A 91 10.17 2.13 -6.43
CA GLU A 91 11.17 2.75 -7.29
C GLU A 91 10.50 3.76 -8.25
N GLY A 92 11.16 4.89 -8.49
CA GLY A 92 10.67 5.90 -9.42
C GLY A 92 9.45 6.70 -8.94
N ALA A 93 9.19 6.70 -7.63
CA ALA A 93 8.16 7.54 -7.05
C ALA A 93 8.46 9.03 -7.26
N GLU A 94 7.43 9.81 -7.60
CA GLU A 94 7.48 11.25 -7.68
C GLU A 94 6.56 11.88 -6.63
N LYS A 95 6.74 13.16 -6.33
CA LYS A 95 5.77 13.91 -5.52
C LYS A 95 4.43 13.98 -6.23
N GLY A 96 3.35 13.74 -5.50
CA GLY A 96 1.98 13.81 -5.99
C GLY A 96 1.06 12.83 -5.27
N VAL A 97 -0.22 12.88 -5.61
CA VAL A 97 -1.23 11.95 -5.07
C VAL A 97 -1.18 10.67 -5.88
N TYR A 98 -1.13 9.52 -5.20
CA TYR A 98 -1.19 8.20 -5.81
C TYR A 98 -2.36 7.41 -5.24
N THR A 99 -3.00 6.62 -6.09
CA THR A 99 -4.00 5.63 -5.71
C THR A 99 -3.33 4.26 -5.57
N LEU A 100 -3.30 3.74 -4.34
CA LEU A 100 -3.02 2.33 -4.07
C LEU A 100 -4.31 1.55 -4.28
N SER A 101 -4.27 0.50 -5.10
CA SER A 101 -5.38 -0.41 -5.30
C SER A 101 -4.89 -1.85 -5.31
N PHE A 102 -5.68 -2.76 -4.74
CA PHE A 102 -5.46 -4.20 -4.79
C PHE A 102 -6.80 -4.92 -4.64
N GLU A 103 -6.81 -6.20 -4.93
CA GLU A 103 -7.95 -7.07 -4.66
C GLU A 103 -7.67 -7.89 -3.41
N ALA A 104 -8.71 -8.05 -2.60
CA ALA A 104 -8.64 -8.77 -1.34
C ALA A 104 -9.82 -9.72 -1.20
N LYS A 105 -9.54 -10.95 -0.76
CA LYS A 105 -10.54 -11.97 -0.45
C LYS A 105 -10.35 -12.41 1.00
N ALA A 106 -11.28 -11.99 1.86
CA ALA A 106 -11.30 -12.48 3.24
C ALA A 106 -11.62 -13.97 3.27
N LEU A 107 -10.85 -14.72 4.05
CA LEU A 107 -11.06 -16.15 4.30
C LEU A 107 -11.65 -16.40 5.70
N THR A 108 -11.61 -15.39 6.58
CA THR A 108 -12.30 -15.40 7.87
C THR A 108 -13.24 -14.20 7.99
N GLU A 109 -14.30 -14.34 8.78
CA GLU A 109 -15.29 -13.29 9.00
C GLU A 109 -14.67 -12.10 9.74
N GLY A 110 -15.01 -10.88 9.31
CA GLY A 110 -14.49 -9.66 9.93
C GLY A 110 -13.01 -9.38 9.67
N ALA A 111 -12.34 -10.16 8.80
CA ALA A 111 -10.95 -9.91 8.44
C ALA A 111 -10.75 -8.48 7.93
N GLN A 112 -9.79 -7.79 8.54
CA GLN A 112 -9.47 -6.39 8.27
C GLN A 112 -8.06 -6.30 7.70
N VAL A 113 -7.95 -5.81 6.48
CA VAL A 113 -6.65 -5.43 5.89
C VAL A 113 -6.27 -4.03 6.35
N ARG A 114 -5.00 -3.85 6.70
CA ARG A 114 -4.39 -2.55 6.91
C ARG A 114 -3.25 -2.35 5.92
N PHE A 115 -3.13 -1.13 5.43
CA PHE A 115 -2.10 -0.79 4.45
C PHE A 115 -1.71 0.69 4.54
N PHE A 116 -0.45 0.96 4.22
CA PHE A 116 0.19 2.26 4.33
C PHE A 116 1.48 2.30 3.49
N ILE A 117 2.08 3.49 3.39
CA ILE A 117 3.38 3.70 2.74
C ILE A 117 4.28 4.42 3.75
N CYS A 118 5.55 4.02 3.87
CA CYS A 118 6.50 4.59 4.82
C CYS A 118 7.94 4.46 4.33
N ASP A 119 8.90 5.04 5.04
CA ASP A 119 10.32 4.80 4.80
C ASP A 119 10.75 3.38 5.20
N SER A 120 11.87 2.91 4.67
CA SER A 120 12.38 1.56 4.97
C SER A 120 12.76 1.35 6.45
N LYS A 121 12.91 2.44 7.21
CA LYS A 121 13.21 2.41 8.65
C LYS A 121 11.96 2.33 9.52
N LEU A 122 10.76 2.41 8.92
CA LEU A 122 9.46 2.36 9.62
C LEU A 122 9.31 3.50 10.65
N LYS A 123 9.80 4.70 10.33
CA LYS A 123 9.80 5.87 11.22
C LYS A 123 8.98 7.03 10.68
N THR A 124 8.95 7.20 9.37
CA THR A 124 8.26 8.31 8.73
C THR A 124 7.30 7.77 7.69
N PHE A 125 6.07 8.27 7.69
CA PHE A 125 4.97 7.66 6.98
C PHE A 125 4.38 8.63 5.97
N ILE A 126 3.97 8.13 4.81
CA ILE A 126 3.23 8.92 3.84
C ILE A 126 1.84 9.19 4.40
N MET A 127 1.40 10.43 4.24
CA MET A 127 0.09 10.87 4.69
C MET A 127 -0.99 10.39 3.72
N ARG A 128 -2.15 10.01 4.28
CA ARG A 128 -3.36 9.76 3.51
C ARG A 128 -3.76 11.06 2.79
N ASP A 129 -4.14 10.94 1.52
CA ASP A 129 -4.64 12.09 0.76
C ASP A 129 -5.86 12.70 1.47
N GLN A 130 -5.91 14.03 1.50
CA GLN A 130 -6.95 14.83 2.14
C GLN A 130 -7.19 14.58 3.64
N PHE A 131 -6.30 13.88 4.35
CA PHE A 131 -6.41 13.78 5.81
C PHE A 131 -6.15 15.14 6.45
N ASP A 132 -6.94 15.52 7.43
CA ASP A 132 -6.77 16.76 8.19
C ASP A 132 -6.50 16.41 9.65
N LEU A 133 -5.29 16.72 10.13
CA LEU A 133 -4.89 16.49 11.52
C LEU A 133 -5.73 17.27 12.53
N THR A 134 -6.44 18.30 12.08
CA THR A 134 -7.30 19.15 12.91
C THR A 134 -8.77 18.73 12.91
N ASP A 135 -9.18 17.85 11.98
CA ASP A 135 -10.56 17.39 11.90
C ASP A 135 -10.89 16.37 13.01
N GLU A 136 -11.65 16.82 14.00
CA GLU A 136 -12.17 16.02 15.12
C GLU A 136 -12.89 14.74 14.68
N SER A 137 -13.53 14.73 13.51
CA SER A 137 -14.25 13.56 12.99
C SER A 137 -13.31 12.41 12.63
N SER A 138 -12.07 12.74 12.26
CA SER A 138 -11.07 11.79 11.78
C SER A 138 -10.04 11.39 12.84
N LYS A 139 -10.02 12.04 14.02
CA LYS A 139 -8.99 11.87 15.04
C LYS A 139 -8.83 10.46 15.62
N ASN A 140 -9.87 9.62 15.53
CA ASN A 140 -9.77 8.22 15.95
C ASN A 140 -9.04 7.34 14.93
N GLN A 141 -8.71 7.87 13.74
CA GLN A 141 -8.04 7.17 12.66
C GLN A 141 -6.55 7.54 12.59
N SER A 142 -5.75 6.64 12.02
CA SER A 142 -4.36 6.95 11.64
C SER A 142 -4.34 7.93 10.46
N ALA A 143 -3.44 8.91 10.51
CA ALA A 143 -3.19 9.83 9.40
C ALA A 143 -2.43 9.17 8.24
N THR A 144 -1.86 7.97 8.44
CA THR A 144 -1.10 7.24 7.42
C THR A 144 -1.79 5.94 6.99
N ALA A 145 -2.37 5.17 7.90
CA ALA A 145 -2.90 3.86 7.56
C ALA A 145 -4.39 3.88 7.22
N PHE A 146 -4.75 3.15 6.17
CA PHE A 146 -6.14 2.76 5.92
C PHE A 146 -6.38 1.37 6.49
N SER A 147 -7.54 1.17 7.10
CA SER A 147 -8.02 -0.14 7.51
C SER A 147 -9.37 -0.41 6.86
N ARG A 148 -9.55 -1.61 6.32
CA ARG A 148 -10.75 -2.01 5.56
C ARG A 148 -11.18 -3.41 5.97
N VAL A 149 -12.40 -3.52 6.49
CA VAL A 149 -13.04 -4.81 6.74
C VAL A 149 -13.60 -5.33 5.42
N ILE A 150 -13.26 -6.57 5.06
CA ILE A 150 -13.83 -7.24 3.90
C ILE A 150 -15.05 -8.04 4.36
N ASN A 151 -16.22 -7.44 4.19
CA ASN A 151 -17.49 -7.91 4.76
C ASN A 151 -18.14 -9.10 4.02
N LYS A 152 -17.53 -9.59 2.94
CA LYS A 152 -18.03 -10.73 2.16
C LYS A 152 -16.93 -11.78 2.03
N PRO A 153 -16.75 -12.65 3.05
CA PRO A 153 -15.78 -13.74 2.98
C PRO A 153 -15.97 -14.61 1.73
N GLY A 154 -14.87 -15.09 1.17
CA GLY A 154 -14.86 -15.92 -0.03
C GLY A 154 -15.07 -15.16 -1.35
N LYS A 155 -15.23 -13.84 -1.33
CA LYS A 155 -15.34 -13.03 -2.55
C LYS A 155 -14.19 -12.03 -2.65
N TRP A 156 -13.60 -11.95 -3.85
CA TRP A 156 -12.65 -10.91 -4.20
C TRP A 156 -13.35 -9.54 -4.22
N MET A 157 -12.73 -8.57 -3.56
CA MET A 157 -13.21 -7.21 -3.45
C MET A 157 -12.05 -6.25 -3.74
N LYS A 158 -12.30 -5.26 -4.59
CA LYS A 158 -11.32 -4.19 -4.85
C LYS A 158 -11.23 -3.26 -3.63
N VAL A 159 -10.01 -3.07 -3.14
CA VAL A 159 -9.64 -2.12 -2.11
C VAL A 159 -8.87 -0.97 -2.76
N THR A 160 -9.21 0.26 -2.42
CA THR A 160 -8.54 1.45 -2.95
C THR A 160 -8.39 2.52 -1.88
N ALA A 161 -7.26 3.23 -1.91
CA ALA A 161 -7.07 4.46 -1.15
C ALA A 161 -6.03 5.37 -1.80
N LYS A 162 -6.06 6.64 -1.42
CA LYS A 162 -5.16 7.67 -1.93
C LYS A 162 -4.15 8.12 -0.88
N PHE A 163 -2.93 8.33 -1.33
CA PHE A 163 -1.79 8.79 -0.53
C PHE A 163 -1.17 10.00 -1.19
N ASP A 164 -0.78 11.00 -0.40
CA ASP A 164 -0.05 12.16 -0.90
C ASP A 164 1.45 11.94 -0.69
N LEU A 165 2.15 11.49 -1.73
CA LEU A 165 3.59 11.26 -1.72
C LEU A 165 4.40 12.56 -1.68
N ALA A 166 3.78 13.73 -1.54
CA ALA A 166 4.46 14.98 -1.18
C ALA A 166 4.48 15.22 0.34
N LYS A 167 3.69 14.49 1.13
CA LYS A 167 3.45 14.73 2.55
C LYS A 167 3.80 13.54 3.42
N THR A 168 4.36 13.84 4.56
CA THR A 168 4.79 12.85 5.55
C THR A 168 4.29 13.20 6.94
N VAL A 169 4.15 12.16 7.77
CA VAL A 169 3.89 12.29 9.21
C VAL A 169 4.89 11.44 10.01
N ASP A 170 5.15 11.87 11.25
CA ASP A 170 6.10 11.24 12.17
C ASP A 170 5.48 10.17 13.10
N ASN A 171 4.19 9.91 12.96
CA ASN A 171 3.48 8.98 13.84
C ASN A 171 2.47 8.11 13.10
N PHE A 172 2.46 6.83 13.43
CA PHE A 172 1.52 5.86 12.88
C PHE A 172 0.17 5.86 13.61
N ALA A 173 0.15 6.15 14.91
CA ALA A 173 -1.05 6.05 15.73
C ALA A 173 -2.11 7.08 15.33
N SER A 174 -3.32 6.92 15.86
CA SER A 174 -4.38 7.91 15.64
C SER A 174 -4.05 9.23 16.32
N VAL A 175 -4.53 10.34 15.75
CA VAL A 175 -4.34 11.69 16.29
C VAL A 175 -4.74 11.73 17.77
N LYS A 176 -5.92 11.21 18.09
CA LYS A 176 -6.44 11.15 19.47
C LYS A 176 -5.51 10.39 20.43
N SER A 177 -4.94 9.26 20.00
CA SER A 177 -4.05 8.47 20.84
C SER A 177 -2.69 9.15 21.06
N VAL A 178 -2.23 9.96 20.11
CA VAL A 178 -1.00 10.75 20.25
C VAL A 178 -1.25 11.94 21.18
N GLU A 179 -2.34 12.69 20.97
CA GLU A 179 -2.75 13.83 21.80
C GLU A 179 -3.01 13.42 23.26
N ALA A 180 -3.64 12.26 23.49
CA ALA A 180 -3.88 11.74 24.85
C ALA A 180 -2.59 11.47 25.64
N LYS A 181 -1.44 11.35 24.96
CA LYS A 181 -0.11 11.21 25.58
C LYS A 181 0.62 12.55 25.71
N GLY A 182 -0.04 13.67 25.44
CA GLY A 182 0.54 15.01 25.47
C GLY A 182 1.42 15.34 24.25
N ASN A 183 1.38 14.52 23.20
CA ASN A 183 2.19 14.70 22.00
C ASN A 183 1.36 15.26 20.83
N LYS A 184 2.03 15.63 19.74
CA LYS A 184 1.39 16.04 18.47
C LYS A 184 2.00 15.25 17.32
N ILE A 185 1.21 15.05 16.27
CA ILE A 185 1.70 14.52 15.00
C ILE A 185 2.23 15.69 14.17
N THR A 186 3.43 15.52 13.60
CA THR A 186 4.07 16.53 12.75
C THR A 186 3.88 16.17 11.28
N GLU A 187 3.18 17.02 10.53
CA GLU A 187 3.18 16.97 9.06
C GLU A 187 4.43 17.67 8.51
N SER A 188 5.10 17.05 7.55
CA SER A 188 6.27 17.61 6.86
C SER A 188 6.23 17.32 5.35
N ALA A 189 6.82 18.20 4.54
CA ALA A 189 7.09 17.88 3.14
C ALA A 189 8.11 16.73 3.05
N ILE A 190 7.90 15.82 2.10
CA ILE A 190 8.85 14.72 1.86
C ILE A 190 10.18 15.25 1.32
N SER A 191 11.30 14.64 1.75
CA SER A 191 12.61 14.87 1.14
C SER A 191 12.81 13.98 -0.10
N ASP A 192 13.70 14.39 -1.00
CA ASP A 192 14.00 13.62 -2.21
C ASP A 192 14.72 12.30 -1.89
N GLU A 193 15.43 12.23 -0.75
CA GLU A 193 16.04 11.00 -0.23
C GLU A 193 14.98 10.03 0.29
N MET A 194 14.03 10.50 1.08
CA MET A 194 12.95 9.64 1.59
C MET A 194 12.07 9.11 0.46
N LEU A 195 11.79 9.93 -0.55
CA LEU A 195 11.00 9.52 -1.72
C LEU A 195 11.60 8.31 -2.46
N LYS A 196 12.93 8.13 -2.40
CA LYS A 196 13.66 6.99 -2.97
C LYS A 196 13.75 5.76 -2.04
N ASP A 197 13.29 5.90 -0.79
CA ASP A 197 13.37 4.86 0.25
C ASP A 197 11.99 4.41 0.75
N LEU A 198 10.95 4.67 -0.04
CA LEU A 198 9.59 4.29 0.33
C LEU A 198 9.35 2.78 0.15
N ILE A 199 8.53 2.23 1.03
CA ILE A 199 7.91 0.92 0.89
C ILE A 199 6.39 1.03 0.96
N VAL A 200 5.69 0.23 0.17
CA VAL A 200 4.27 -0.06 0.40
C VAL A 200 4.16 -1.24 1.35
N VAL A 201 3.18 -1.19 2.26
CA VAL A 201 2.94 -2.22 3.27
C VAL A 201 1.49 -2.66 3.24
N ILE A 202 1.26 -3.98 3.24
CA ILE A 202 -0.05 -4.61 3.38
C ILE A 202 0.03 -5.65 4.50
N GLU A 203 -0.89 -5.58 5.46
CA GLU A 203 -0.89 -6.44 6.64
C GLU A 203 -2.30 -6.82 7.12
N LEU A 204 -2.35 -7.84 7.96
CA LEU A 204 -3.47 -8.13 8.87
C LEU A 204 -3.00 -7.92 10.31
N GLN A 205 -3.93 -7.52 11.19
CA GLN A 205 -3.57 -7.28 12.60
C GLN A 205 -4.30 -8.15 13.61
N LYS A 206 -5.44 -8.72 13.22
CA LYS A 206 -6.29 -9.41 14.17
C LYS A 206 -5.90 -10.87 14.29
N LYS A 207 -5.98 -11.39 15.51
CA LYS A 207 -5.92 -12.83 15.75
C LYS A 207 -6.97 -13.57 14.90
N ASP A 208 -6.61 -14.76 14.44
CA ASP A 208 -7.45 -15.67 13.64
C ASP A 208 -7.99 -15.00 12.36
N SER A 209 -7.21 -14.09 11.79
CA SER A 209 -7.55 -13.40 10.54
C SER A 209 -6.78 -13.98 9.35
N LYS A 210 -7.49 -14.18 8.24
CA LYS A 210 -6.93 -14.78 7.03
C LYS A 210 -7.46 -14.09 5.79
N MET A 211 -6.58 -13.76 4.85
CA MET A 211 -6.94 -13.02 3.64
C MET A 211 -5.99 -13.35 2.49
N MET A 212 -6.51 -13.39 1.26
CA MET A 212 -5.71 -13.40 0.04
C MET A 212 -5.66 -12.01 -0.58
N ILE A 213 -4.51 -11.64 -1.16
CA ILE A 213 -4.20 -10.36 -1.80
C ILE A 213 -3.71 -10.64 -3.23
N ASP A 214 -4.21 -9.87 -4.20
CA ASP A 214 -3.79 -9.93 -5.60
C ASP A 214 -3.95 -8.55 -6.28
N ASN A 215 -3.46 -8.41 -7.52
CA ASN A 215 -3.66 -7.27 -8.41
C ASN A 215 -3.28 -5.91 -7.81
N VAL A 216 -2.11 -5.87 -7.15
CA VAL A 216 -1.62 -4.66 -6.46
C VAL A 216 -1.07 -3.63 -7.45
N THR A 217 -1.50 -2.39 -7.30
CA THR A 217 -1.15 -1.26 -8.16
C THR A 217 -0.99 0.02 -7.35
N LEU A 218 -0.04 0.87 -7.74
CA LEU A 218 0.15 2.22 -7.20
C LEU A 218 0.37 3.17 -8.37
N GLN A 219 -0.63 4.01 -8.66
CA GLN A 219 -0.66 4.87 -9.84
C GLN A 219 -1.00 6.30 -9.47
N LYS A 220 -0.39 7.27 -10.16
CA LYS A 220 -0.61 8.71 -10.00
C LYS A 220 -1.95 9.13 -10.61
#